data_AF-A0A226DSI9-F1
#
_entry.id   AF-A0A226DSI9-F1
#
_cell.length_a   1.000
_cell.length_b   1.000
_cell.length_c   1.000
_cell.angle_alpha   90.00
_cell.angle_beta   90.00
_cell.angle_gamma   90.00
#
_symmetry.space_group_name_H-M   'P 1'
#
loop_
_entity.id
_entity.type
_entity.pdbx_description
1 polymer ?
#
loop_
_entity_poly.entity_id
_entity_poly.type
_entity_poly.pdbx_seq_one_letter_code
_entity_poly.pdbx_strand_id
1 'polypeptide(L)'
;MANLTTFMATCYSPVITTWISFTDNAPLYGFALYVLKVTSLNFTFRVVIATFASITFNIFASVIYLSALVEASGIVVLNVWTKILSKADISFSETIQIYNQLKVMTILMQEIGQDLVSVCLHHAFAVIMSTNAMYHFVLQFTSGRGMSILVTYTSLVTLFAATGIEMLAICFVAKSSSMSKEMLRNLLRNNGQDKYRRRVLRSMRPNSISFEFLDSVDSIRNGIGMDYFVRYLERVQSHTVTWLLATKHN
;
A
#
# COMPACT_ATOMS: atom_id res chain seq x y z
N MET A 1 -16.87 -5.32 -17.87
CA MET A 1 -17.32 -6.28 -16.84
C MET A 1 -16.91 -5.70 -15.50
N ALA A 2 -17.86 -5.32 -14.65
CA ALA A 2 -17.55 -4.99 -13.26
C ALA A 2 -17.08 -6.29 -12.58
N ASN A 3 -15.81 -6.33 -12.18
CA ASN A 3 -15.21 -7.53 -11.61
C ASN A 3 -15.93 -7.83 -10.28
N LEU A 4 -16.17 -9.10 -9.95
CA LEU A 4 -16.84 -9.50 -8.71
C LEU A 4 -16.15 -8.88 -7.47
N THR A 5 -14.83 -8.72 -7.56
CA THR A 5 -14.00 -7.98 -6.59
C THR A 5 -14.36 -6.51 -6.46
N THR A 6 -14.64 -5.81 -7.57
CA THR A 6 -15.07 -4.41 -7.55
C THR A 6 -16.45 -4.26 -6.91
N PHE A 7 -17.37 -5.19 -7.19
CA PHE A 7 -18.71 -5.22 -6.57
C PHE A 7 -18.64 -5.50 -5.07
N MET A 8 -17.85 -6.49 -4.65
CA MET A 8 -17.66 -6.82 -3.23
C MET A 8 -16.99 -5.67 -2.47
N ALA A 9 -15.97 -5.03 -3.05
CA ALA A 9 -15.27 -3.91 -2.43
C ALA A 9 -16.15 -2.66 -2.28
N THR A 10 -17.05 -2.38 -3.23
CA THR A 10 -17.88 -1.17 -3.19
C THR A 10 -19.20 -1.34 -2.46
N CYS A 11 -19.81 -2.53 -2.50
CA CYS A 11 -21.13 -2.76 -1.91
C CYS A 11 -21.07 -3.35 -0.49
N TYR A 12 -20.13 -4.25 -0.20
CA TYR A 12 -20.05 -4.88 1.12
C TYR A 12 -19.17 -4.11 2.11
N SER A 13 -18.12 -3.42 1.65
CA SER A 13 -17.23 -2.63 2.52
C SER A 13 -17.99 -1.58 3.35
N PRO A 14 -18.89 -0.75 2.77
CA PRO A 14 -19.63 0.25 3.54
C PRO A 14 -20.55 -0.38 4.57
N VAL A 15 -21.18 -1.51 4.25
CA VAL A 15 -22.11 -2.20 5.15
C VAL A 15 -21.36 -2.79 6.34
N ILE A 16 -20.21 -3.43 6.10
CA ILE A 16 -19.38 -4.03 7.15
C ILE A 16 -18.72 -2.95 8.01
N THR A 17 -18.17 -1.88 7.42
CA THR A 17 -17.59 -0.76 8.18
C THR A 17 -18.63 -0.03 9.02
N THR A 18 -19.83 0.15 8.48
CA THR A 18 -20.95 0.73 9.23
C THR A 18 -21.34 -0.19 10.40
N TRP A 19 -21.46 -1.50 10.16
CA TRP A 19 -21.77 -2.49 11.20
C TRP A 19 -20.71 -2.53 12.33
N ILE A 20 -19.43 -2.52 11.97
CA ILE A 20 -18.31 -2.50 12.92
C ILE A 20 -18.25 -1.16 13.67
N SER A 21 -18.67 -0.06 13.05
CA SER A 21 -18.68 1.25 13.73
C SER A 21 -19.81 1.38 14.76
N PHE A 22 -20.81 0.49 14.73
CA PHE A 22 -21.95 0.50 15.65
C PHE A 22 -21.79 -0.38 16.90
N THR A 23 -20.73 -1.18 16.99
CA THR A 23 -20.50 -2.03 18.17
C THR A 23 -19.84 -1.24 19.30
N ASP A 24 -20.26 -1.48 20.55
CA ASP A 24 -19.63 -0.89 21.75
C ASP A 24 -18.14 -1.27 21.88
N ASN A 25 -17.71 -2.31 21.16
CA ASN A 25 -16.31 -2.75 21.09
C ASN A 25 -15.52 -2.08 19.95
N ALA A 26 -16.11 -1.11 19.24
CA ALA A 26 -15.41 -0.38 18.20
C ALA A 26 -14.28 0.47 18.82
N PRO A 27 -13.04 0.39 18.32
CA PRO A 27 -11.92 1.17 18.86
C PRO A 27 -12.16 2.68 18.77
N LEU A 28 -12.80 3.13 17.68
CA LEU A 28 -13.21 4.51 17.47
C LEU A 28 -14.19 5.02 18.54
N TYR A 29 -15.09 4.15 19.01
CA TYR A 29 -16.03 4.49 20.07
C TYR A 29 -15.30 4.72 21.40
N GLY A 30 -14.42 3.78 21.78
CA GLY A 30 -13.60 3.92 22.99
C GLY A 30 -12.67 5.13 22.95
N PHE A 31 -12.08 5.43 21.79
CA PHE A 31 -11.26 6.62 21.59
C PHE A 31 -12.09 7.91 21.74
N ALA A 32 -13.30 7.96 21.18
CA ALA A 32 -14.17 9.13 21.30
C ALA A 32 -14.58 9.38 22.77
N LEU A 33 -14.88 8.33 23.54
CA LEU A 33 -15.14 8.44 24.98
C LEU A 33 -13.92 9.02 25.73
N TYR A 34 -12.73 8.51 25.42
CA TYR A 34 -11.48 8.95 26.04
C TYR A 34 -11.18 10.44 25.78
N VAL A 35 -11.26 10.87 24.51
CA VAL A 35 -10.97 12.27 24.11
C VAL A 35 -12.00 13.23 24.71
N LEU A 36 -13.28 12.85 24.68
CA LEU A 36 -14.37 13.69 25.17
C LEU A 36 -14.53 13.63 26.70
N LYS A 37 -13.85 12.69 27.38
CA LYS A 37 -13.96 12.43 28.82
C LYS A 37 -15.41 12.18 29.28
N VAL A 38 -16.17 11.42 28.50
CA VAL A 38 -17.58 11.06 28.80
C VAL A 38 -17.72 9.55 28.99
N THR A 39 -18.71 9.13 29.79
CA THR A 39 -18.96 7.71 30.08
C THR A 39 -19.75 7.01 28.98
N SER A 40 -20.63 7.73 28.28
CA SER A 40 -21.39 7.22 27.15
C SER A 40 -21.67 8.33 26.13
N LEU A 41 -21.74 7.95 24.85
CA LEU A 41 -22.23 8.83 23.80
C LEU A 41 -23.68 8.50 23.48
N ASN A 42 -24.50 9.53 23.29
CA ASN A 42 -25.87 9.40 22.79
C ASN A 42 -25.86 8.65 21.44
N PHE A 43 -26.93 7.89 21.19
CA PHE A 43 -27.10 7.10 19.98
C PHE A 43 -26.87 7.93 18.70
N THR A 44 -27.41 9.15 18.64
CA THR A 44 -27.22 10.07 17.51
C THR A 44 -25.75 10.39 17.24
N PHE A 45 -24.95 10.68 18.28
CA PHE A 45 -23.52 10.95 18.12
C PHE A 45 -22.76 9.71 17.64
N ARG A 46 -23.12 8.52 18.12
CA ARG A 46 -22.55 7.26 17.65
C ARG A 46 -22.82 7.05 16.17
N VAL A 47 -24.06 7.26 15.72
CA VAL A 47 -24.44 7.18 14.29
C VAL A 47 -23.62 8.15 13.47
N VAL A 48 -23.51 9.41 13.89
CA VAL A 48 -22.75 10.44 13.16
C VAL A 48 -21.27 10.04 13.02
N ILE A 49 -20.61 9.64 14.10
CA ILE A 49 -19.20 9.21 14.08
C ILE A 49 -19.02 7.99 13.18
N ALA A 50 -19.90 6.99 13.31
CA ALA A 50 -19.87 5.77 12.50
C ALA A 50 -20.03 6.06 11.01
N THR A 51 -20.96 6.95 10.64
CA THR A 51 -21.17 7.37 9.25
C THR A 51 -19.94 8.11 8.71
N PHE A 52 -19.38 9.06 9.45
CA PHE A 52 -18.17 9.76 9.02
C PHE A 52 -16.97 8.82 8.86
N ALA A 53 -16.76 7.90 9.80
CA ALA A 53 -15.70 6.90 9.72
C ALA A 53 -15.89 5.98 8.51
N SER A 54 -17.11 5.50 8.28
CA SER A 54 -17.47 4.67 7.12
C SER A 54 -17.22 5.39 5.79
N ILE A 55 -17.71 6.62 5.64
CA ILE A 55 -17.46 7.43 4.42
C ILE A 55 -15.96 7.61 4.21
N THR A 56 -15.23 8.01 5.25
CA THR A 56 -13.79 8.25 5.20
C THR A 56 -13.04 6.99 4.77
N PHE A 57 -13.35 5.84 5.37
CA PHE A 57 -12.72 4.57 5.04
C PHE A 57 -13.03 4.12 3.60
N ASN A 58 -14.26 4.31 3.12
CA ASN A 58 -14.61 3.97 1.74
C ASN A 58 -13.94 4.89 0.71
N ILE A 59 -13.78 6.18 1.02
CA ILE A 59 -12.98 7.10 0.18
C ILE A 59 -11.55 6.61 0.13
N PHE A 60 -10.93 6.31 1.27
CA PHE A 60 -9.56 5.78 1.32
C PHE A 60 -9.41 4.47 0.56
N ALA A 61 -10.32 3.51 0.75
CA ALA A 61 -10.30 2.24 0.04
C ALA A 61 -10.43 2.44 -1.49
N SER A 62 -11.29 3.36 -1.92
CA SER A 62 -11.46 3.70 -3.33
C SER A 62 -10.22 4.36 -3.92
N VAL A 63 -9.58 5.28 -3.18
CA VAL A 63 -8.32 5.91 -3.57
C VAL A 63 -7.23 4.84 -3.72
N ILE A 64 -7.03 3.98 -2.70
CA ILE A 64 -6.05 2.89 -2.76
C ILE A 64 -6.30 1.97 -3.97
N TYR A 65 -7.56 1.62 -4.23
CA TYR A 65 -7.92 0.78 -5.37
C TYR A 65 -7.58 1.46 -6.71
N LEU A 66 -7.95 2.73 -6.88
CA LEU A 66 -7.60 3.50 -8.09
C LEU A 66 -6.10 3.62 -8.25
N SER A 67 -5.37 3.89 -7.17
CA SER A 67 -3.92 3.96 -7.17
C SER A 67 -3.30 2.64 -7.63
N ALA A 68 -3.71 1.52 -7.02
CA ALA A 68 -3.24 0.18 -7.39
C ALA A 68 -3.56 -0.16 -8.85
N LEU A 69 -4.73 0.25 -9.35
CA LEU A 69 -5.11 0.06 -10.75
C LEU A 69 -4.22 0.88 -11.70
N VAL A 70 -3.95 2.14 -11.37
CA VAL A 70 -3.06 3.03 -12.14
C VAL A 70 -1.64 2.47 -12.16
N GLU A 71 -1.11 2.01 -11.04
CA GLU A 71 0.21 1.39 -10.96
C GLU A 71 0.30 0.09 -11.77
N ALA A 72 -0.66 -0.82 -11.60
CA ALA A 72 -0.70 -2.07 -12.34
C ALA A 72 -0.77 -1.81 -13.85
N SER A 73 -1.59 -0.85 -14.27
CA SER A 73 -1.71 -0.43 -15.67
C SER A 73 -0.41 0.19 -16.17
N GLY A 74 0.21 1.09 -15.40
CA GLY A 74 1.50 1.69 -15.71
C GLY A 74 2.59 0.63 -15.92
N ILE A 75 2.64 -0.38 -15.08
CA ILE A 75 3.62 -1.47 -15.19
C ILE A 75 3.35 -2.39 -16.38
N VAL A 76 2.09 -2.71 -16.68
CA VAL A 76 1.75 -3.47 -17.89
C VAL A 76 2.22 -2.70 -19.12
N VAL A 77 1.91 -1.40 -19.21
CA VAL A 77 2.30 -0.56 -20.35
C VAL A 77 3.83 -0.48 -20.44
N LEU A 78 4.53 -0.18 -19.35
CA LEU A 78 6.00 -0.15 -19.33
C LEU A 78 6.61 -1.48 -19.77
N ASN A 79 6.09 -2.61 -19.28
CA ASN A 79 6.58 -3.94 -19.66
C ASN A 79 6.36 -4.25 -21.15
N VAL A 80 5.18 -3.92 -21.70
CA VAL A 80 4.88 -4.07 -23.13
C VAL A 80 5.88 -3.25 -23.96
N TRP A 81 6.11 -2.00 -23.58
CA TRP A 81 7.03 -1.14 -24.30
C TRP A 81 8.49 -1.56 -24.15
N THR A 82 8.92 -2.01 -22.98
CA THR A 82 10.26 -2.59 -22.79
C THR A 82 10.48 -3.78 -23.72
N LYS A 83 9.46 -4.65 -23.88
CA LYS A 83 9.54 -5.77 -24.84
C LYS A 83 9.62 -5.29 -26.28
N ILE A 84 8.86 -4.27 -26.67
CA ILE A 84 8.92 -3.70 -28.01
C ILE A 84 10.31 -3.10 -28.28
N LEU A 85 10.84 -2.29 -27.35
CA LEU A 85 12.17 -1.67 -27.44
C LEU A 85 13.32 -2.67 -27.46
N SER A 86 13.11 -3.87 -26.92
CA SER A 86 14.12 -4.93 -26.94
C SER A 86 14.25 -5.64 -28.29
N LYS A 87 13.31 -5.43 -29.22
CA LYS A 87 13.39 -6.02 -30.57
C LYS A 87 14.45 -5.29 -31.40
N ALA A 88 15.26 -6.07 -32.13
CA ALA A 88 16.45 -5.58 -32.83
C ALA A 88 16.14 -4.68 -34.06
N ASP A 89 14.90 -4.70 -34.56
CA ASP A 89 14.55 -4.06 -35.84
C ASP A 89 14.23 -2.56 -35.73
N ILE A 90 14.25 -1.98 -34.53
CA ILE A 90 13.92 -0.56 -34.33
C ILE A 90 15.18 0.29 -34.45
N SER A 91 15.12 1.37 -35.25
CA SER A 91 16.26 2.27 -35.38
C SER A 91 16.59 2.95 -34.03
N PHE A 92 17.83 3.36 -33.85
CA PHE A 92 18.24 4.07 -32.63
C PHE A 92 17.42 5.36 -32.43
N SER A 93 17.15 6.12 -33.50
CA SER A 93 16.37 7.37 -33.40
C SER A 93 14.95 7.11 -32.90
N GLU A 94 14.26 6.11 -33.45
CA GLU A 94 12.91 5.72 -33.00
C GLU A 94 12.93 5.19 -31.56
N THR A 95 13.95 4.43 -31.19
CA THR A 95 14.14 3.96 -29.81
C THR A 95 14.23 5.13 -28.83
N ILE A 96 14.98 6.18 -29.17
CA ILE A 96 15.09 7.39 -28.34
C ILE A 96 13.76 8.15 -28.30
N GLN A 97 13.05 8.25 -29.41
CA GLN A 97 11.74 8.91 -29.47
C GLN A 97 10.72 8.17 -28.59
N ILE A 98 10.62 6.86 -28.70
CA ILE A 98 9.74 6.01 -27.87
C ILE A 98 10.15 6.13 -26.41
N TYR A 99 11.45 6.06 -26.08
CA TYR A 99 11.92 6.24 -24.72
C TYR A 99 11.53 7.60 -24.15
N ASN A 100 11.64 8.68 -24.91
CA ASN A 100 11.24 10.02 -24.45
C ASN A 100 9.73 10.12 -24.19
N GLN A 101 8.89 9.47 -25.01
CA GLN A 101 7.45 9.39 -24.75
C GLN A 101 7.16 8.57 -23.48
N LEU A 102 7.85 7.44 -23.30
CA LEU A 102 7.72 6.61 -22.10
C LEU A 102 8.22 7.32 -20.86
N LYS A 103 9.27 8.14 -20.97
CA LYS A 103 9.81 8.93 -19.87
C LYS A 103 8.75 9.85 -19.29
N VAL A 104 7.91 10.49 -20.12
CA VAL A 104 6.80 11.32 -19.63
C VAL A 104 5.81 10.47 -18.82
N MET A 105 5.40 9.32 -19.38
CA MET A 105 4.49 8.41 -18.67
C MET A 105 5.10 7.86 -17.38
N THR A 106 6.39 7.56 -17.38
CA THR A 106 7.12 7.13 -16.19
C THR A 106 7.18 8.23 -15.14
N ILE A 107 7.47 9.49 -15.53
CA ILE A 107 7.48 10.61 -14.58
C ILE A 107 6.10 10.78 -13.98
N LEU A 108 5.04 10.75 -14.80
CA LEU A 108 3.67 10.82 -14.32
C LEU A 108 3.34 9.65 -13.36
N MET A 109 3.70 8.42 -13.72
CA MET A 109 3.50 7.24 -12.86
C MET A 109 4.37 7.29 -11.61
N GLN A 110 5.51 7.97 -11.65
CA GLN A 110 6.36 8.20 -10.50
C GLN A 110 5.76 9.27 -9.59
N GLU A 111 5.23 10.37 -10.12
CA GLU A 111 4.59 11.42 -9.33
C GLU A 111 3.31 10.89 -8.71
N ILE A 112 2.45 10.21 -9.49
CA ILE A 112 1.28 9.49 -8.97
C ILE A 112 1.74 8.40 -7.99
N GLY A 113 2.79 7.67 -8.32
CA GLY A 113 3.38 6.69 -7.41
C GLY A 113 3.78 7.34 -6.10
N GLN A 114 4.54 8.44 -6.11
CA GLN A 114 5.05 9.13 -4.91
C GLN A 114 3.94 9.81 -4.10
N ASP A 115 3.02 10.51 -4.75
CA ASP A 115 1.96 11.30 -4.12
C ASP A 115 0.74 10.45 -3.74
N LEU A 116 0.39 9.45 -4.57
CA LEU A 116 -0.81 8.62 -4.41
C LEU A 116 -0.50 7.26 -3.73
N VAL A 117 0.72 6.73 -3.86
CA VAL A 117 1.08 5.40 -3.35
C VAL A 117 2.26 5.38 -2.38
N SER A 118 3.39 6.05 -2.59
CA SER A 118 4.68 5.36 -2.43
C SER A 118 5.16 5.14 -1.01
N VAL A 119 4.66 5.82 0.03
CA VAL A 119 5.20 5.62 1.39
C VAL A 119 4.20 5.77 2.51
N CYS A 120 3.29 6.75 2.44
CA CYS A 120 2.48 7.09 3.60
C CYS A 120 1.10 6.44 3.59
N LEU A 121 0.39 6.37 2.46
CA LEU A 121 -1.04 6.04 2.50
C LEU A 121 -1.30 4.53 2.59
N HIS A 122 -0.64 3.70 1.77
CA HIS A 122 -0.75 2.24 1.92
C HIS A 122 -0.12 1.76 3.23
N HIS A 123 1.02 2.32 3.63
CA HIS A 123 1.66 2.03 4.91
C HIS A 123 0.79 2.43 6.10
N ALA A 124 0.24 3.66 6.10
CA ALA A 124 -0.67 4.10 7.17
C ALA A 124 -1.92 3.23 7.19
N PHE A 125 -2.46 2.85 6.04
CA PHE A 125 -3.61 1.95 5.97
C PHE A 125 -3.27 0.55 6.49
N ALA A 126 -2.13 -0.02 6.10
CA ALA A 126 -1.66 -1.30 6.59
C ALA A 126 -1.44 -1.26 8.11
N VAL A 127 -0.84 -0.18 8.63
CA VAL A 127 -0.66 0.05 10.07
C VAL A 127 -2.01 0.16 10.78
N ILE A 128 -2.96 0.94 10.27
CA ILE A 128 -4.30 1.09 10.85
C ILE A 128 -5.05 -0.25 10.86
N MET A 129 -5.05 -0.96 9.73
CA MET A 129 -5.72 -2.27 9.61
C MET A 129 -5.09 -3.31 10.55
N SER A 130 -3.77 -3.38 10.59
CA SER A 130 -3.03 -4.27 11.48
C SER A 130 -3.19 -3.90 12.95
N THR A 131 -3.27 -2.60 13.28
CA THR A 131 -3.55 -2.13 14.65
C THR A 131 -4.95 -2.52 15.08
N ASN A 132 -5.96 -2.30 14.24
CA ASN A 132 -7.34 -2.73 14.52
C ASN A 132 -7.42 -4.26 14.70
N ALA A 133 -6.78 -5.01 13.81
CA ALA A 133 -6.73 -6.46 13.86
C ALA A 133 -6.03 -6.96 15.13
N MET A 134 -4.86 -6.41 15.46
CA MET A 134 -4.12 -6.76 16.67
C MET A 134 -4.89 -6.38 17.94
N TYR A 135 -5.54 -5.22 17.96
CA TYR A 135 -6.40 -4.78 19.06
C TYR A 135 -7.53 -5.80 19.33
N HIS A 136 -8.29 -6.16 18.29
CA HIS A 136 -9.36 -7.14 18.43
C HIS A 136 -8.85 -8.53 18.78
N PHE A 137 -7.69 -8.93 18.25
CA PHE A 137 -7.04 -10.19 18.61
C PHE A 137 -6.70 -10.23 20.10
N VAL A 138 -5.98 -9.22 20.62
CA VAL A 138 -5.59 -9.15 22.04
C VAL A 138 -6.81 -9.12 22.95
N LEU A 139 -7.87 -8.38 22.58
CA LEU A 139 -9.11 -8.33 23.36
C LEU A 139 -9.74 -9.72 23.57
N GLN A 140 -9.63 -10.66 22.62
CA GLN A 140 -10.17 -12.02 22.77
C GLN A 140 -9.49 -12.84 23.88
N PHE A 141 -8.29 -12.45 24.30
CA PHE A 141 -7.52 -13.12 25.35
C PHE A 141 -7.49 -12.34 26.68
N THR A 142 -8.15 -11.18 26.74
CA THR A 142 -8.31 -10.43 28.00
C THR A 142 -9.35 -11.11 28.90
N SER A 143 -9.07 -11.16 30.21
CA SER A 143 -9.90 -11.87 31.19
C SER A 143 -11.30 -11.26 31.29
N GLY A 144 -12.33 -12.12 31.38
CA GLY A 144 -13.72 -11.71 31.62
C GLY A 144 -14.66 -11.78 30.41
N ARG A 145 -14.18 -12.16 29.22
CA ARG A 145 -15.02 -12.44 28.03
C ARG A 145 -14.73 -13.83 27.47
N GLY A 146 -15.77 -14.49 26.95
CA GLY A 146 -15.59 -15.74 26.22
C GLY A 146 -14.88 -15.49 24.89
N MET A 147 -13.94 -16.36 24.53
CA MET A 147 -13.20 -16.26 23.27
C MET A 147 -14.10 -16.56 22.08
N SER A 148 -14.23 -15.61 21.16
CA SER A 148 -14.93 -15.80 19.90
C SER A 148 -13.96 -16.26 18.81
N ILE A 149 -14.05 -17.53 18.42
CA ILE A 149 -13.23 -18.14 17.35
C ILE A 149 -13.32 -17.31 16.06
N LEU A 150 -14.52 -16.82 15.72
CA LEU A 150 -14.74 -16.03 14.51
C LEU A 150 -13.95 -14.72 14.54
N VAL A 151 -13.97 -13.99 15.66
CA VAL A 151 -13.24 -12.72 15.80
C VAL A 151 -11.72 -12.96 15.82
N THR A 152 -11.26 -14.00 16.51
CA THR A 152 -9.84 -14.37 16.53
C THR A 152 -9.34 -14.71 15.13
N TYR A 153 -10.07 -15.54 14.38
CA TYR A 153 -9.68 -15.96 13.04
C TYR A 153 -9.68 -14.79 12.05
N THR A 154 -10.75 -13.97 12.05
CA THR A 154 -10.84 -12.80 11.17
C THR A 154 -9.75 -11.76 11.48
N SER A 155 -9.40 -11.57 12.75
CA SER A 155 -8.30 -10.68 13.15
C SER A 155 -6.96 -11.19 12.65
N LEU A 156 -6.66 -12.49 12.78
CA LEU A 156 -5.42 -13.07 12.25
C LEU A 156 -5.34 -12.95 10.73
N VAL A 157 -6.42 -13.32 10.01
CA VAL A 157 -6.47 -13.20 8.55
C VAL A 157 -6.23 -11.75 8.12
N THR A 158 -6.85 -10.79 8.80
CA THR A 158 -6.68 -9.36 8.49
C THR A 158 -5.24 -8.90 8.73
N LEU A 159 -4.61 -9.32 9.84
CA LEU A 159 -3.23 -8.96 10.18
C LEU A 159 -2.23 -9.52 9.16
N PHE A 160 -2.38 -10.78 8.76
CA PHE A 160 -1.53 -11.40 7.74
C PHE A 160 -1.79 -10.81 6.35
N ALA A 161 -3.05 -10.51 6.01
CA ALA A 161 -3.38 -9.90 4.73
C ALA A 161 -2.82 -8.48 4.62
N ALA A 162 -2.97 -7.64 5.64
CA ALA A 162 -2.42 -6.28 5.67
C ALA A 162 -0.90 -6.29 5.54
N THR A 163 -0.23 -7.17 6.29
CA THR A 163 1.23 -7.35 6.22
C THR A 163 1.66 -7.89 4.84
N GLY A 164 0.92 -8.84 4.28
CA GLY A 164 1.19 -9.39 2.95
C GLY A 164 1.05 -8.35 1.85
N ILE A 165 0.03 -7.50 1.91
CA ILE A 165 -0.18 -6.39 0.96
C ILE A 165 0.99 -5.40 1.01
N GLU A 166 1.44 -5.02 2.22
CA GLU A 166 2.61 -4.15 2.40
C GLU A 166 3.86 -4.77 1.73
N MET A 167 4.13 -6.04 2.01
CA MET A 167 5.29 -6.74 1.44
C MET A 167 5.18 -6.89 -0.08
N LEU A 168 3.99 -7.16 -0.60
CA LEU A 168 3.74 -7.22 -2.04
C LEU A 168 4.00 -5.88 -2.72
N ALA A 169 3.52 -4.77 -2.14
CA ALA A 169 3.75 -3.43 -2.66
C ALA A 169 5.27 -3.13 -2.74
N ILE A 170 6.00 -3.40 -1.66
CA ILE A 170 7.45 -3.24 -1.57
C ILE A 170 8.17 -4.08 -2.64
N CYS A 171 7.83 -5.37 -2.75
CA CYS A 171 8.43 -6.28 -3.73
C CYS A 171 8.14 -5.85 -5.17
N PHE A 172 6.94 -5.34 -5.41
CA PHE A 172 6.50 -4.91 -6.73
C PHE A 172 7.24 -3.65 -7.19
N VAL A 173 7.38 -2.65 -6.31
CA VAL A 173 8.18 -1.44 -6.56
C VAL A 173 9.63 -1.82 -6.86
N ALA A 174 10.23 -2.71 -6.05
CA ALA A 174 11.60 -3.15 -6.26
C ALA A 174 11.79 -3.91 -7.59
N LYS A 175 10.87 -4.81 -7.93
CA LYS A 175 10.90 -5.56 -9.19
C LYS A 175 10.77 -4.62 -10.39
N SER A 176 9.85 -3.66 -10.33
CA SER A 176 9.66 -2.65 -11.37
C SER A 176 10.95 -1.87 -11.63
N SER A 177 11.65 -1.45 -10.58
CA SER A 177 12.91 -0.74 -10.76
C SER A 177 14.05 -1.62 -11.27
N SER A 178 14.16 -2.86 -10.79
CA SER A 178 15.13 -3.81 -11.32
C SER A 178 14.96 -4.02 -12.84
N MET A 179 13.71 -4.20 -13.29
CA MET A 179 13.39 -4.32 -14.72
C MET A 179 13.78 -3.08 -15.53
N SER A 180 13.58 -1.88 -14.97
CA SER A 180 13.94 -0.62 -15.62
C SER A 180 15.47 -0.46 -15.78
N LYS A 181 16.24 -0.81 -14.75
CA LYS A 181 17.71 -0.85 -14.81
C LYS A 181 18.20 -1.85 -15.85
N GLU A 182 17.59 -3.03 -15.89
CA GLU A 182 17.95 -4.10 -16.82
C GLU A 182 17.65 -3.71 -18.28
N MET A 183 16.53 -3.03 -18.54
CA MET A 183 16.22 -2.46 -19.86
C MET A 183 17.33 -1.51 -20.33
N LEU A 184 17.75 -0.56 -19.47
CA LEU A 184 18.79 0.40 -19.83
C LEU A 184 20.14 -0.28 -20.08
N ARG A 185 20.49 -1.30 -19.30
CA ARG A 185 21.68 -2.14 -19.53
C ARG A 185 21.63 -2.84 -20.87
N ASN A 186 20.48 -3.41 -21.24
CA ASN A 186 20.31 -4.08 -22.53
C ASN A 186 20.40 -3.09 -23.70
N LEU A 187 19.82 -1.91 -23.58
CA LEU A 187 19.97 -0.84 -24.58
C LEU A 187 21.44 -0.42 -24.74
N LEU A 188 22.16 -0.23 -23.62
CA LEU A 188 23.59 0.07 -23.62
C LEU A 188 24.43 -1.05 -24.25
N ARG A 189 24.09 -2.32 -24.01
CA ARG A 189 24.80 -3.46 -24.60
C ARG A 189 24.60 -3.51 -26.11
N ASN A 190 23.38 -3.29 -26.58
CA ASN A 190 23.04 -3.42 -28.00
C ASN A 190 23.51 -2.22 -28.84
N ASN A 191 23.46 -1.00 -28.29
CA ASN A 191 23.74 0.24 -29.03
C ASN A 191 25.03 0.94 -28.58
N GLY A 192 25.75 0.41 -27.60
CA GLY A 192 26.89 1.07 -26.96
C GLY A 192 28.20 1.01 -27.73
N GLN A 193 28.27 0.39 -28.91
CA GLN A 193 29.49 0.40 -29.73
C GLN A 193 29.80 1.80 -30.27
N ASP A 194 28.76 2.57 -30.60
CA ASP A 194 28.87 3.96 -31.03
C ASP A 194 29.05 4.89 -29.81
N LYS A 195 30.10 5.73 -29.85
CA LYS A 195 30.46 6.66 -28.77
C LYS A 195 29.37 7.70 -28.50
N TYR A 196 28.71 8.21 -29.54
CA TYR A 196 27.61 9.15 -29.42
C TYR A 196 26.39 8.46 -28.81
N ARG A 197 25.98 7.30 -29.34
CA ARG A 197 24.85 6.53 -28.80
C ARG A 197 25.05 6.13 -27.35
N ARG A 198 26.26 5.69 -27.00
CA ARG A 198 26.64 5.37 -25.60
C ARG A 198 26.50 6.59 -24.69
N ARG A 199 26.90 7.78 -25.13
CA ARG A 199 26.77 9.02 -24.35
C ARG A 199 25.31 9.37 -24.12
N VAL A 200 24.47 9.27 -25.15
CA VAL A 200 23.02 9.49 -25.04
C VAL A 200 22.39 8.50 -24.07
N LEU A 201 22.65 7.20 -24.21
CA LEU A 201 22.10 6.16 -23.33
C LEU A 201 22.60 6.28 -21.88
N ARG A 202 23.84 6.73 -21.64
CA ARG A 202 24.32 7.00 -20.27
C ARG A 202 23.67 8.21 -19.62
N SER A 203 23.19 9.16 -20.42
CA SER A 203 22.43 10.32 -19.92
C SER A 203 20.98 9.97 -19.56
N MET A 204 20.49 8.82 -20.05
CA MET A 204 19.17 8.31 -19.69
C MET A 204 19.18 7.77 -18.27
N ARG A 205 18.15 8.12 -17.49
CA ARG A 205 17.94 7.56 -16.16
C ARG A 205 17.08 6.31 -16.26
N PRO A 206 17.22 5.34 -15.34
CA PRO A 206 16.23 4.28 -15.21
C PRO A 206 14.85 4.93 -15.06
N ASN A 207 13.90 4.47 -15.86
CA ASN A 207 12.51 4.90 -15.84
C ASN A 207 11.77 4.30 -14.61
N SER A 208 12.33 4.38 -13.41
CA SER A 208 11.70 3.82 -12.21
C SER A 208 11.89 4.70 -10.99
N ILE A 209 10.86 4.70 -10.16
CA ILE A 209 10.68 5.42 -8.90
C ILE A 209 11.90 5.26 -7.97
N SER A 210 12.23 6.34 -7.27
CA SER A 210 13.41 6.61 -6.44
C SER A 210 13.95 5.42 -5.64
N PHE A 211 15.29 5.40 -5.54
CA PHE A 211 16.14 4.33 -5.03
C PHE A 211 16.03 4.04 -3.52
N GLU A 212 15.33 4.88 -2.75
CA GLU A 212 15.25 4.74 -1.29
C GLU A 212 14.50 3.45 -0.86
N PHE A 213 13.47 3.05 -1.62
CA PHE A 213 12.79 1.77 -1.39
C PHE A 213 13.59 0.58 -1.89
N LEU A 214 14.36 0.73 -2.97
CA LEU A 214 15.20 -0.35 -3.48
C LEU A 214 16.31 -0.73 -2.53
N ASP A 215 16.95 0.26 -1.92
CA ASP A 215 17.94 0.01 -0.88
C ASP A 215 17.29 -0.73 0.28
N SER A 216 16.02 -0.45 0.62
CA SER A 216 15.26 -1.20 1.61
C SER A 216 14.94 -2.65 1.18
N VAL A 217 14.62 -2.92 -0.10
CA VAL A 217 14.29 -4.29 -0.55
C VAL A 217 15.53 -5.16 -0.73
N ASP A 218 16.59 -4.62 -1.35
CA ASP A 218 17.85 -5.34 -1.46
C ASP A 218 18.46 -5.58 -0.08
N SER A 219 18.29 -4.66 0.88
CA SER A 219 18.69 -4.88 2.26
C SER A 219 17.78 -5.89 2.98
N ILE A 220 16.45 -5.87 2.80
CA ILE A 220 15.54 -6.91 3.35
C ILE A 220 15.92 -8.29 2.82
N ARG A 221 16.17 -8.42 1.51
CA ARG A 221 16.60 -9.68 0.87
C ARG A 221 17.92 -10.19 1.43
N ASN A 222 18.84 -9.29 1.74
CA ASN A 222 20.15 -9.62 2.32
C ASN A 222 20.14 -9.68 3.86
N GLY A 223 18.97 -9.54 4.50
CA GLY A 223 18.82 -9.53 5.96
C GLY A 223 19.35 -8.28 6.67
N ILE A 224 19.83 -7.28 5.92
CA ILE A 224 20.43 -6.02 6.39
C ILE A 224 19.38 -4.92 6.58
N GLY A 225 18.18 -5.08 6.00
CA GLY A 225 17.13 -4.05 5.88
C GLY A 225 15.86 -4.29 6.69
N MET A 226 15.90 -5.21 7.66
CA MET A 226 14.71 -5.60 8.42
C MET A 226 14.14 -4.45 9.26
N ASP A 227 14.89 -3.35 9.43
CA ASP A 227 14.50 -2.12 10.11
C ASP A 227 13.15 -1.57 9.64
N TYR A 228 12.82 -1.61 8.34
CA TYR A 228 11.51 -1.12 7.89
C TYR A 228 10.37 -1.96 8.46
N PHE A 229 10.51 -3.28 8.37
CA PHE A 229 9.51 -4.23 8.87
C PHE A 229 9.40 -4.20 10.40
N VAL A 230 10.54 -4.10 11.09
CA VAL A 230 10.58 -3.94 12.55
C VAL A 230 9.89 -2.65 12.96
N ARG A 231 10.20 -1.52 12.32
CA ARG A 231 9.52 -0.23 12.59
C ARG A 231 8.02 -0.30 12.30
N TYR A 232 7.60 -1.03 11.28
CA TYR A 232 6.19 -1.29 11.01
C TYR A 232 5.53 -2.04 12.17
N LEU A 233 6.12 -3.16 12.61
CA LEU A 233 5.60 -3.93 13.74
C LEU A 233 5.60 -3.14 15.04
N GLU A 234 6.65 -2.36 15.31
CA GLU A 234 6.75 -1.46 16.46
C GLU A 234 5.62 -0.42 16.46
N ARG A 235 5.30 0.17 15.30
CA ARG A 235 4.16 1.12 15.18
C ARG A 235 2.83 0.43 15.45
N VAL A 236 2.60 -0.74 14.85
CA VAL A 236 1.37 -1.53 15.07
C VAL A 236 1.22 -1.89 16.55
N GLN A 237 2.29 -2.37 17.18
CA GLN A 237 2.30 -2.70 18.60
C GLN A 237 2.05 -1.46 19.46
N SER A 238 2.79 -0.37 19.23
CA SER A 238 2.69 0.88 19.99
C SER A 238 1.28 1.47 19.95
N HIS A 239 0.67 1.54 18.76
CA HIS A 239 -0.71 2.01 18.61
C HIS A 239 -1.70 1.07 19.27
N THR A 240 -1.52 -0.25 19.13
CA THR A 240 -2.39 -1.23 19.78
C THR A 240 -2.36 -1.08 21.30
N VAL A 241 -1.17 -0.97 21.89
CA VAL A 241 -1.01 -0.74 23.34
C VAL A 241 -1.68 0.56 23.77
N THR A 242 -1.47 1.64 23.02
CA THR A 242 -2.10 2.94 23.29
C THR A 242 -3.62 2.82 23.31
N TRP A 243 -4.21 2.11 22.35
CA TRP A 243 -5.66 1.87 22.30
C TRP A 243 -6.17 0.97 23.41
N LEU A 244 -5.45 -0.10 23.74
CA LEU A 244 -5.79 -0.97 24.87
C LEU A 244 -5.80 -0.18 26.18
N LEU A 245 -4.81 0.68 26.41
CA LEU A 245 -4.75 1.54 27.60
C LEU A 245 -5.88 2.57 27.64
N ALA A 246 -6.21 3.19 26.50
CA ALA A 246 -7.32 4.15 26.41
C ALA A 246 -8.69 3.50 26.70
N THR A 247 -8.85 2.23 26.35
CA THR A 247 -10.14 1.50 26.49
C THR A 247 -10.29 0.74 27.80
N LYS A 248 -9.21 0.48 28.54
CA LYS A 248 -9.23 -0.22 29.84
C LYS A 248 -9.77 0.62 31.01
N HIS A 249 -10.02 1.91 30.80
CA HIS A 249 -10.57 2.82 31.82
C HIS A 249 -12.10 2.83 31.92
N ASN A 250 -12.81 1.91 31.24
CA ASN A 250 -14.25 1.70 31.35
C ASN A 250 -14.58 0.28 31.81
#